data_AF-A0A285UWG4-F1
#
_entry.id   AF-A0A285UWG4-F1
#
_cell.length_a   1.000
_cell.length_b   1.000
_cell.length_c   1.000
_cell.angle_alpha   90.00
_cell.angle_beta   90.00
_cell.angle_gamma   90.00
#
_symmetry.space_group_name_H-M   'P 1'
#
loop_
_entity.id
_entity.type
_entity.pdbx_description
1 polymer ?
#
loop_
_entity_poly.entity_id
_entity_poly.type
_entity_poly.pdbx_seq_one_letter_code
_entity_poly.pdbx_strand_id
1 'polypeptide(L)'
;MAASAPPRGRKLVSTSFYYDAAGYPVFPCGSNSKVFSPDDLNRMQHIFDDCLQECTFPIDSQAAESLGVAIIRLYSQGQRDGTFIKAALLPSFKRRA
;
A
#
# COMPACT_ATOMS: atom_id res chain seq x y z
N MET A 1 4.23 40.99 29.60
CA MET A 1 4.02 39.67 30.24
C MET A 1 3.09 38.88 29.32
N ALA A 2 3.53 38.22 28.24
CA ALA A 2 4.57 37.18 28.08
C ALA A 2 4.23 35.85 28.78
N ALA A 3 4.28 34.78 27.98
CA ALA A 3 4.23 33.32 28.26
C ALA A 3 2.88 32.64 27.91
N SER A 4 2.82 31.51 27.21
CA SER A 4 3.80 30.78 26.40
C SER A 4 3.00 29.71 25.63
N ALA A 5 3.31 29.50 24.36
CA ALA A 5 2.68 28.45 23.55
C ALA A 5 3.03 27.05 24.08
N PRO A 6 2.09 26.09 24.13
CA PRO A 6 2.46 24.70 24.42
C PRO A 6 3.22 24.08 23.23
N PRO A 7 4.31 23.34 23.49
CA PRO A 7 5.18 22.80 22.46
C PRO A 7 4.52 21.67 21.66
N ARG A 8 4.93 21.59 20.39
CA ARG A 8 4.70 20.46 19.47
C ARG A 8 5.16 19.14 20.09
N GLY A 9 4.27 18.47 20.82
CA GLY A 9 4.47 17.12 21.32
C GLY A 9 4.16 16.10 20.22
N ARG A 10 5.19 15.58 19.56
CA ARG A 10 5.12 14.29 18.85
C ARG A 10 4.63 13.26 19.87
N LYS A 11 3.41 12.73 19.70
CA LYS A 11 2.97 11.57 20.47
C LYS A 11 3.87 10.40 20.07
N LEU A 12 4.66 9.92 21.03
CA LEU A 12 5.33 8.63 20.92
C LEU A 12 4.29 7.57 20.56
N VAL A 13 4.59 6.79 19.54
CA VAL A 13 3.87 5.57 19.16
C VAL A 13 3.84 4.66 20.39
N SER A 14 2.66 4.58 21.02
CA SER A 14 2.37 3.54 22.00
C SER A 14 2.03 2.29 21.21
N THR A 15 3.00 1.41 20.99
CA THR A 15 2.80 0.07 20.41
C THR A 15 2.14 -0.85 21.45
N SER A 16 0.92 -0.52 21.84
CA SER A 16 0.04 -1.48 22.49
C SER A 16 -0.53 -2.39 21.40
N PHE A 17 0.01 -3.61 21.31
CA PHE A 17 -0.57 -4.67 20.48
C PHE A 17 -1.93 -5.03 21.08
N TYR A 18 -3.00 -4.88 20.30
CA TYR A 18 -4.29 -5.44 20.68
C TYR A 18 -4.25 -6.93 20.39
N TYR A 19 -5.00 -7.75 21.12
CA TYR A 19 -5.10 -9.19 20.87
C TYR A 19 -6.58 -9.57 20.78
N ASP A 20 -6.93 -10.45 19.85
CA ASP A 20 -8.30 -10.97 19.71
C ASP A 20 -8.63 -11.94 20.86
N ALA A 21 -9.89 -12.34 21.02
CA ALA A 21 -10.33 -13.32 22.01
C ALA A 21 -9.60 -14.68 21.89
N ALA A 22 -9.06 -15.00 20.71
CA ALA A 22 -8.22 -16.17 20.47
C ALA A 22 -6.71 -15.97 20.77
N GLY A 23 -6.30 -14.80 21.27
CA GLY A 23 -4.91 -14.51 21.64
C GLY A 23 -3.98 -14.15 20.48
N TYR A 24 -4.51 -13.88 19.28
CA TYR A 24 -3.72 -13.42 18.14
C TYR A 24 -3.52 -11.91 18.16
N PRO A 25 -2.31 -11.39 17.85
CA PRO A 25 -2.06 -9.95 17.81
C PRO A 25 -2.90 -9.29 16.72
N VAL A 26 -3.86 -8.47 17.15
CA VAL A 26 -4.63 -7.53 16.36
C VAL A 26 -3.82 -6.25 16.25
N PHE A 27 -3.21 -6.07 15.09
CA PHE A 27 -2.55 -4.81 14.77
C PHE A 27 -3.63 -3.73 14.66
N PRO A 28 -3.57 -2.64 15.46
CA PRO A 28 -4.50 -1.54 15.35
C PRO A 28 -4.36 -0.96 13.97
N CYS A 29 -5.28 -1.40 13.14
CA CYS A 29 -5.43 -1.07 11.76
C CYS A 29 -5.87 0.39 11.72
N GLY A 30 -4.90 1.32 11.65
CA GLY A 30 -5.15 2.76 11.62
C GLY A 30 -6.11 3.16 10.49
N SER A 31 -6.57 4.41 10.44
CA SER A 31 -7.63 4.90 9.53
C SER A 31 -7.42 4.67 8.00
N ASN A 32 -6.33 4.02 7.59
CA ASN A 32 -6.06 3.52 6.24
C ASN A 32 -6.26 2.01 6.08
N SER A 33 -6.81 1.32 7.09
CA SER A 33 -6.94 -0.12 7.09
C SER A 33 -8.13 -0.59 6.28
N LYS A 34 -7.96 -0.53 4.97
CA LYS A 34 -8.55 -1.55 4.12
C LYS A 34 -7.86 -2.86 4.44
N VAL A 35 -8.57 -3.72 5.15
CA VAL A 35 -8.18 -5.11 5.35
C VAL A 35 -8.27 -5.77 3.98
N PHE A 36 -7.13 -6.06 3.38
CA PHE A 36 -7.06 -6.86 2.16
C PHE A 36 -7.10 -8.33 2.57
N SER A 37 -7.95 -9.11 1.91
CA SER A 37 -7.95 -10.56 2.07
C SER A 37 -6.60 -11.11 1.61
N PRO A 38 -6.14 -12.27 2.12
CA PRO A 38 -4.94 -12.93 1.59
C PRO A 38 -5.05 -13.18 0.07
N ASP A 39 -6.24 -13.49 -0.44
CA ASP A 39 -6.53 -13.55 -1.87
C ASP A 39 -6.31 -12.23 -2.61
N ASP A 40 -6.72 -11.10 -2.03
CA ASP A 40 -6.51 -9.78 -2.62
C ASP A 40 -5.01 -9.45 -2.69
N LEU A 41 -4.26 -9.75 -1.64
CA LEU A 41 -2.81 -9.56 -1.60
C LEU A 41 -2.10 -10.43 -2.64
N ASN A 42 -2.50 -11.70 -2.76
CA ASN A 42 -1.92 -12.61 -3.73
C ASN A 42 -2.20 -12.15 -5.18
N ARG A 43 -3.41 -11.64 -5.44
CA ARG A 43 -3.74 -11.02 -6.74
C ARG A 43 -2.92 -9.76 -7.01
N MET A 44 -2.77 -8.88 -6.03
CA MET A 44 -1.92 -7.68 -6.17
C MET A 44 -0.49 -8.04 -6.50
N GLN A 45 0.07 -9.04 -5.82
CA GLN A 45 1.42 -9.54 -6.08
C GLN A 45 1.55 -10.10 -7.50
N HIS A 46 0.58 -10.89 -7.96
CA HIS A 46 0.55 -11.42 -9.32
C HIS A 46 0.50 -10.32 -10.39
N ILE A 47 -0.31 -9.28 -10.17
CA ILE A 47 -0.41 -8.13 -11.07
C ILE A 47 0.91 -7.34 -11.10
N PHE A 48 1.52 -7.16 -9.94
CA PHE A 48 2.79 -6.48 -9.81
C PHE A 48 3.91 -7.21 -10.56
N ASP A 49 4.03 -8.52 -10.37
CA ASP A 49 5.04 -9.36 -11.02
C ASP A 49 4.88 -9.36 -12.55
N ASP A 50 3.66 -9.51 -13.04
CA ASP A 50 3.36 -9.47 -14.47
C ASP A 50 3.67 -8.10 -15.08
N CYS A 51 3.32 -7.01 -14.40
CA CYS A 51 3.71 -5.67 -14.83
C CYS A 51 5.22 -5.45 -14.83
N LEU A 52 5.96 -6.01 -13.86
CA LEU A 52 7.42 -5.94 -13.84
C LEU A 52 8.04 -6.71 -15.01
N GLN A 53 7.52 -7.90 -15.31
CA GLN A 53 7.96 -8.72 -16.44
C GLN A 53 7.70 -8.02 -17.78
N GLU A 54 6.50 -7.45 -17.96
CA GLU A 54 6.09 -6.72 -19.17
C GLU A 54 6.84 -5.39 -19.38
N CYS A 55 7.27 -4.75 -18.29
CA CYS A 55 8.04 -3.52 -18.34
C CYS A 55 9.56 -3.73 -18.24
N THR A 56 10.03 -4.94 -17.95
CA THR A 56 11.47 -5.27 -17.80
C THR A 56 12.17 -4.37 -16.76
N PHE A 57 11.46 -3.98 -15.71
CA PHE A 57 12.03 -3.13 -14.66
C PHE A 57 12.72 -3.95 -13.57
N PRO A 58 13.85 -3.46 -13.02
CA PRO A 58 14.38 -4.04 -11.79
C PRO A 58 13.43 -3.74 -10.62
N ILE A 59 13.27 -4.71 -9.73
CA ILE A 59 12.37 -4.61 -8.57
C ILE A 59 12.76 -3.45 -7.63
N ASP A 60 14.06 -3.12 -7.58
CA ASP A 60 14.61 -2.01 -6.81
C ASP A 60 14.49 -0.64 -7.52
N SER A 61 13.79 -0.58 -8.66
CA SER A 61 13.57 0.69 -9.34
C SER A 61 12.48 1.51 -8.65
N GLN A 62 12.67 2.84 -8.67
CA GLN A 62 11.63 3.77 -8.26
C GLN A 62 10.33 3.60 -9.08
N ALA A 63 10.43 3.09 -10.31
CA ALA A 63 9.29 2.74 -11.14
C ALA A 63 8.49 1.56 -10.56
N ALA A 64 9.17 0.50 -10.09
CA ALA A 64 8.55 -0.63 -9.39
C ALA A 64 7.84 -0.18 -8.11
N GLU A 65 8.49 0.63 -7.26
CA GLU A 65 7.83 1.17 -6.07
C GLU A 65 6.58 1.98 -6.41
N SER A 66 6.66 2.84 -7.44
CA SER A 66 5.54 3.63 -7.92
C SER A 66 4.40 2.76 -8.44
N LEU A 67 4.72 1.63 -9.08
CA LEU A 67 3.76 0.66 -9.60
C LEU A 67 3.02 -0.04 -8.46
N GLY A 68 3.74 -0.49 -7.43
CA GLY A 68 3.13 -1.10 -6.23
C GLY A 68 2.17 -0.16 -5.51
N VAL A 69 2.58 1.11 -5.30
CA VAL A 69 1.70 2.13 -4.70
C VAL A 69 0.46 2.37 -5.57
N ALA A 70 0.60 2.42 -6.90
CA ALA A 70 -0.53 2.62 -7.79
C ALA A 70 -1.53 1.46 -7.75
N ILE A 71 -1.04 0.22 -7.72
CA ILE A 71 -1.88 -0.99 -7.55
C ILE A 71 -2.66 -0.91 -6.24
N ILE A 72 -1.98 -0.65 -5.12
CA ILE A 72 -2.62 -0.56 -3.80
C ILE A 72 -3.68 0.55 -3.78
N ARG A 73 -3.41 1.69 -4.43
CA ARG A 73 -4.38 2.79 -4.53
C ARG A 73 -5.62 2.40 -5.35
N LEU A 74 -5.46 1.71 -6.47
CA LEU A 74 -6.57 1.24 -7.30
C LEU A 74 -7.41 0.19 -6.56
N TYR A 75 -6.75 -0.79 -5.93
CA TYR A 75 -7.43 -1.75 -5.05
C TYR A 75 -8.14 -1.08 -3.88
N SER A 76 -7.54 -0.04 -3.32
CA SER A 76 -8.16 0.78 -2.28
C SER A 76 -9.37 1.57 -2.79
N GLN A 77 -9.51 1.81 -4.09
CA GLN A 77 -10.68 2.45 -4.68
C GLN A 77 -11.78 1.43 -5.04
N GLY A 78 -11.55 0.13 -4.82
CA GLY A 78 -12.48 -0.94 -5.16
C GLY A 78 -12.27 -1.55 -6.54
N GLN A 79 -11.23 -1.12 -7.28
CA GLN A 79 -10.83 -1.76 -8.52
C GLN A 79 -10.04 -3.03 -8.18
N ARG A 80 -10.68 -4.19 -8.33
CA ARG A 80 -10.06 -5.51 -8.08
C ARG A 80 -9.75 -6.29 -9.35
N ASP A 81 -10.10 -5.72 -10.50
CA ASP A 81 -9.88 -6.36 -11.80
C ASP A 81 -8.43 -6.16 -12.24
N GLY A 82 -7.68 -7.27 -12.27
CA GLY A 82 -6.26 -7.24 -12.62
C GLY A 82 -6.01 -6.79 -14.06
N THR A 83 -6.91 -7.12 -14.98
CA THR A 83 -6.80 -6.72 -16.39
C THR A 83 -6.94 -5.21 -16.52
N PHE A 84 -7.91 -4.61 -15.82
CA PHE A 84 -8.10 -3.17 -15.78
C PHE A 84 -6.90 -2.45 -15.16
N ILE A 85 -6.41 -2.94 -14.02
CA ILE A 85 -5.26 -2.34 -13.34
C ILE A 85 -4.03 -2.37 -14.24
N LYS A 86 -3.74 -3.53 -14.86
CA LYS A 86 -2.64 -3.64 -15.84
C LYS A 86 -2.85 -2.68 -17.01
N ALA A 87 -4.04 -2.64 -17.61
CA ALA A 87 -4.34 -1.75 -18.73
C ALA A 87 -4.22 -0.26 -18.38
N ALA A 88 -4.51 0.13 -17.13
CA ALA A 88 -4.34 1.50 -16.65
C ALA A 88 -2.86 1.85 -16.38
N LEU A 89 -2.09 0.90 -15.84
CA LEU A 89 -0.70 1.13 -15.43
C LEU A 89 0.29 0.95 -16.58
N LEU A 90 0.20 -0.13 -17.36
CA LEU A 90 1.12 -0.44 -18.46
C LEU A 90 1.39 0.73 -19.42
N PRO A 91 0.40 1.50 -19.92
CA PRO A 91 0.68 2.63 -20.81
C PRO A 91 1.39 3.79 -20.10
N SER A 92 1.17 3.98 -18.79
CA SER A 92 1.83 5.01 -17.99
C SER A 92 3.31 4.68 -17.72
N PHE A 93 3.61 3.39 -17.59
CA PHE A 93 4.94 2.88 -17.27
C PHE A 93 5.77 2.54 -18.53
N LYS A 94 5.14 2.00 -19.59
CA LYS A 94 5.80 1.77 -20.89
C LYS A 94 6.16 3.07 -21.62
N ARG A 95 5.46 4.18 -21.39
CA ARG A 95 5.81 5.49 -21.99
C ARG A 95 7.05 6.16 -21.39
N ARG A 96 7.52 5.70 -20.24
CA ARG A 96 8.66 6.29 -19.52
C ARG A 96 9.97 5.50 -19.64
N ALA A 97 9.95 4.38 -20.36
CA ALA A 97 11.14 3.60 -20.68
C ALA A 97 11.81 4.13 -21.95
#